data_AF-A0A916R625-F1
#
_entry.id   AF-A0A916R625-F1
#
_cell.length_a   1.000
_cell.length_b   1.000
_cell.length_c   1.000
_cell.angle_alpha   90.00
_cell.angle_beta   90.00
_cell.angle_gamma   90.00
#
_symmetry.space_group_name_H-M   'P 1'
#
loop_
_entity.id
_entity.type
_entity.pdbx_description
1 polymer ?
#
loop_
_entity_poly.entity_id
_entity_poly.type
_entity_poly.pdbx_seq_one_letter_code
_entity_poly.pdbx_strand_id
1 'polypeptide(L)'
;MLRLLGICLICVMGGGLAALSEARPFLAAQGSEQDVFERFVHTMPPIPYSLLGTRVSLSACLKASLSVHGRIQPTPQKLSLATNCKAAAQTAQARSPADAFAHLVSAKFAFDLNLPESGNTYLAVSHLIAPYEVWLARWRWEVAEPRFDILDERARNAYWDDVTLLAQSYIGAEDLARRYVSDEVFRARLDNILVHFNEHDQAQFFHFVRIAHGLGND
;
A
#
# COMPACT_ATOMS: atom_id res chain seq x y z
N MET A 1 -16.68 -45.73 -19.74
CA MET A 1 -17.59 -44.96 -18.87
C MET A 1 -16.95 -44.54 -17.54
N LEU A 2 -16.37 -45.46 -16.75
CA LEU A 2 -15.76 -45.15 -15.43
C LEU A 2 -14.64 -44.09 -15.48
N ARG A 3 -13.82 -44.08 -16.54
CA ARG A 3 -12.74 -43.09 -16.74
C ARG A 3 -13.25 -41.67 -17.01
N LEU A 4 -14.38 -41.51 -17.71
CA LEU A 4 -14.99 -40.20 -18.00
C LEU A 4 -15.65 -39.60 -16.76
N LEU A 5 -16.30 -40.43 -15.93
CA LEU A 5 -16.84 -40.03 -14.63
C LEU A 5 -15.73 -39.58 -13.66
N GLY A 6 -14.60 -40.30 -13.63
CA GLY A 6 -13.44 -39.91 -12.82
C GLY A 6 -12.84 -38.55 -13.21
N ILE A 7 -12.71 -38.28 -14.51
CA ILE A 7 -12.18 -36.99 -15.00
C ILE A 7 -13.16 -35.84 -14.69
N CYS A 8 -14.46 -36.03 -14.90
CA CYS A 8 -15.45 -35.02 -14.52
C CYS A 8 -15.42 -34.69 -13.02
N LEU A 9 -15.30 -35.71 -12.16
CA LEU A 9 -15.23 -35.49 -10.71
C LEU A 9 -13.99 -34.67 -10.33
N ILE A 10 -12.82 -34.96 -10.93
CA ILE A 10 -11.59 -34.20 -10.71
C ILE A 10 -11.75 -32.74 -11.18
N CYS A 11 -12.33 -32.51 -12.35
CA CYS A 11 -12.56 -31.16 -12.86
C CYS A 11 -13.52 -30.35 -11.97
N VAL A 12 -14.60 -30.96 -11.48
CA VAL A 12 -15.56 -30.30 -10.57
C VAL A 12 -14.92 -30.01 -9.21
N MET A 13 -14.19 -30.96 -8.63
CA MET A 13 -13.48 -30.73 -7.36
C MET A 13 -12.38 -29.67 -7.50
N GLY A 14 -11.59 -29.72 -8.56
CA GLY A 14 -10.55 -28.73 -8.86
C GLY A 14 -11.13 -27.33 -9.07
N GLY A 15 -12.19 -27.20 -9.87
CA GLY A 15 -12.88 -25.93 -10.11
C GLY A 15 -13.51 -25.36 -8.83
N GLY A 16 -14.13 -26.20 -8.00
CA GLY A 16 -14.68 -25.79 -6.70
C GLY A 16 -13.62 -25.28 -5.74
N LEU A 17 -12.47 -25.96 -5.63
CA LEU A 17 -11.35 -25.52 -4.80
C LEU A 17 -10.75 -24.20 -5.29
N ALA A 18 -10.60 -24.03 -6.61
CA ALA A 18 -10.13 -22.77 -7.19
C ALA A 18 -11.11 -21.62 -6.87
N ALA A 19 -12.41 -21.82 -7.10
CA ALA A 19 -13.43 -20.81 -6.80
C ALA A 19 -13.43 -20.41 -5.31
N LEU A 20 -13.30 -21.38 -4.40
CA LEU A 20 -13.19 -21.10 -2.97
C LEU A 20 -11.91 -20.33 -2.62
N SER A 21 -10.78 -20.64 -3.25
CA SER A 21 -9.53 -19.92 -3.03
C SER A 21 -9.61 -18.47 -3.49
N GLU A 22 -10.32 -18.20 -4.58
CA GLU A 22 -10.52 -16.87 -5.14
C GLU A 22 -11.54 -16.04 -4.35
N ALA A 23 -12.58 -16.66 -3.78
CA ALA A 23 -13.61 -15.96 -3.02
C ALA A 23 -13.15 -15.55 -1.60
N ARG A 24 -12.29 -16.34 -0.96
CA ARG A 24 -11.82 -16.13 0.42
C ARG A 24 -11.25 -14.73 0.69
N PRO A 25 -10.37 -14.16 -0.14
CA PRO A 25 -9.89 -12.78 -0.02
C PRO A 25 -11.00 -11.75 0.14
N PHE A 26 -12.05 -11.85 -0.68
CA PHE A 26 -13.16 -10.91 -0.67
C PHE A 26 -13.99 -11.03 0.60
N LEU A 27 -14.19 -12.25 1.10
CA LEU A 27 -14.90 -12.48 2.35
C LEU A 27 -14.07 -12.01 3.55
N ALA A 28 -12.76 -12.26 3.53
CA ALA A 28 -11.88 -11.88 4.63
C ALA A 28 -11.61 -10.38 4.70
N ALA A 29 -11.74 -9.66 3.58
CA ALA A 29 -11.62 -8.21 3.50
C ALA A 29 -12.94 -7.45 3.77
N GLN A 30 -14.07 -8.15 3.99
CA GLN A 30 -15.37 -7.54 4.31
C GLN A 30 -15.56 -7.31 5.81
N GLY A 31 -16.31 -6.27 6.19
CA GLY A 31 -16.62 -5.94 7.58
C GLY A 31 -15.93 -4.66 8.04
N SER A 32 -15.93 -4.44 9.36
CA SER A 32 -15.27 -3.27 9.95
C SER A 32 -13.75 -3.40 9.89
N GLU A 33 -13.03 -2.27 10.06
CA GLU A 33 -11.57 -2.27 10.15
C GLU A 33 -11.05 -3.18 11.27
N GLN A 34 -11.80 -3.25 12.38
CA GLN A 34 -11.52 -4.15 13.50
C GLN A 34 -11.64 -5.62 13.07
N ASP A 35 -12.72 -6.00 12.41
CA ASP A 35 -12.94 -7.40 11.99
C ASP A 35 -11.83 -7.88 11.04
N VAL A 36 -11.42 -7.01 10.11
CA VAL A 36 -10.34 -7.32 9.17
C VAL A 36 -9.01 -7.45 9.91
N PHE A 37 -8.70 -6.52 10.83
CA PHE A 37 -7.49 -6.56 11.63
C PHE A 37 -7.40 -7.83 12.47
N GLU A 38 -8.43 -8.15 13.24
CA GLU A 38 -8.46 -9.33 14.13
C GLU A 38 -8.25 -10.61 13.33
N ARG A 39 -8.94 -10.76 12.19
CA ARG A 39 -8.74 -11.94 11.32
C ARG A 39 -7.30 -12.06 10.83
N PHE A 40 -6.70 -10.97 10.38
CA PHE A 40 -5.36 -11.00 9.77
C PHE A 40 -4.24 -11.13 10.82
N VAL A 41 -4.49 -10.73 12.06
CA VAL A 41 -3.61 -11.02 13.20
C VAL A 41 -3.52 -12.51 13.47
N HIS A 42 -4.64 -13.23 13.42
CA HIS A 42 -4.69 -14.66 13.72
C HIS A 42 -4.25 -15.53 12.56
N THR A 43 -4.81 -15.33 11.37
CA THR A 43 -4.47 -16.12 10.18
C THR A 43 -4.81 -15.35 8.91
N MET A 44 -3.78 -15.06 8.12
CA MET A 44 -3.99 -14.50 6.78
C MET A 44 -4.56 -15.59 5.85
N PRO A 45 -5.65 -15.30 5.11
CA PRO A 45 -6.09 -16.19 4.04
C PRO A 45 -4.98 -16.41 3.02
N PRO A 46 -4.86 -17.61 2.42
CA PRO A 46 -3.90 -17.84 1.35
C PRO A 46 -4.07 -16.82 0.22
N ILE A 47 -2.95 -16.34 -0.32
CA ILE A 47 -2.98 -15.48 -1.50
C ILE A 47 -3.58 -16.27 -2.68
N PRO A 48 -4.63 -15.74 -3.33
CA PRO A 48 -5.27 -16.40 -4.47
C PRO A 48 -4.38 -16.34 -5.71
N TYR A 49 -4.79 -16.99 -6.80
CA TYR A 49 -4.02 -16.97 -8.05
C TYR A 49 -4.36 -15.75 -8.91
N SER A 50 -5.59 -15.22 -8.81
CA SER A 50 -5.95 -14.02 -9.55
C SER A 50 -5.22 -12.78 -9.05
N LEU A 51 -4.87 -11.90 -10.00
CA LEU A 51 -4.30 -10.60 -9.70
C LEU A 51 -5.25 -9.75 -8.85
N LEU A 52 -6.55 -9.79 -9.17
CA LEU A 52 -7.57 -9.03 -8.44
C LEU A 52 -7.67 -9.47 -6.97
N GLY A 53 -7.79 -10.78 -6.72
CA GLY A 53 -7.87 -11.31 -5.36
C GLY A 53 -6.59 -11.05 -4.57
N THR A 54 -5.43 -11.10 -5.23
CA THR A 54 -4.13 -10.75 -4.62
C THR A 54 -4.14 -9.29 -4.19
N ARG A 55 -4.55 -8.38 -5.08
CA ARG A 55 -4.66 -6.94 -4.79
C ARG A 55 -5.62 -6.65 -3.64
N VAL A 56 -6.76 -7.33 -3.59
CA VAL A 56 -7.73 -7.22 -2.48
C VAL A 56 -7.10 -7.64 -1.16
N SER A 57 -6.43 -8.79 -1.13
CA SER A 57 -5.77 -9.32 0.08
C SER A 57 -4.70 -8.36 0.61
N LEU A 58 -3.82 -7.89 -0.27
CA LEU A 58 -2.72 -7.00 0.10
C LEU A 58 -3.20 -5.59 0.46
N SER A 59 -4.27 -5.12 -0.19
CA SER A 59 -4.90 -3.84 0.18
C SER A 59 -5.54 -3.92 1.56
N ALA A 60 -6.21 -5.03 1.89
CA ALA A 60 -6.78 -5.25 3.22
C ALA A 60 -5.67 -5.26 4.29
N CYS A 61 -4.52 -5.87 4.00
CA CYS A 61 -3.35 -5.81 4.88
C CYS A 61 -2.88 -4.37 5.16
N LEU A 62 -2.64 -3.58 4.11
CA LEU A 62 -2.21 -2.18 4.29
C LEU A 62 -3.26 -1.37 5.06
N LYS A 63 -4.53 -1.46 4.66
CA LYS A 63 -5.65 -0.74 5.31
C LYS A 63 -5.79 -1.13 6.78
N ALA A 64 -5.75 -2.42 7.10
CA ALA A 64 -5.84 -2.89 8.49
C ALA A 64 -4.72 -2.28 9.35
N SER A 65 -3.48 -2.26 8.84
CA SER A 65 -2.34 -1.69 9.56
C SER A 65 -2.38 -0.16 9.68
N LEU A 66 -2.87 0.53 8.63
CA LEU A 66 -2.90 1.99 8.55
C LEU A 66 -4.17 2.61 9.14
N SER A 67 -5.20 1.81 9.44
CA SER A 67 -6.42 2.24 10.12
C SER A 67 -6.15 2.79 11.52
N VAL A 68 -7.08 3.58 12.04
CA VAL A 68 -7.01 4.06 13.45
C VAL A 68 -6.96 2.87 14.39
N HIS A 69 -7.81 1.87 14.17
CA HIS A 69 -7.83 0.66 14.97
C HIS A 69 -6.47 -0.04 14.97
N GLY A 70 -5.88 -0.32 13.79
CA GLY A 70 -4.60 -1.01 13.70
C GLY A 70 -3.44 -0.26 14.36
N ARG A 71 -3.43 1.08 14.30
CA ARG A 71 -2.39 1.92 14.91
C ARG A 71 -2.41 1.87 16.44
N ILE A 72 -3.59 1.78 17.05
CA ILE A 72 -3.73 1.77 18.52
C ILE A 72 -3.53 0.39 19.16
N GLN A 73 -3.41 -0.67 18.37
CA GLN A 73 -3.28 -2.02 18.91
C GLN A 73 -1.95 -2.26 19.64
N PRO A 74 -1.94 -3.19 20.62
CA PRO A 74 -0.72 -3.62 21.31
C PRO A 74 0.35 -4.12 20.33
N THR A 75 1.62 -3.89 20.70
CA THR A 75 2.78 -4.32 19.89
C THR A 75 2.74 -5.78 19.45
N PRO A 76 2.38 -6.77 20.29
CA PRO A 76 2.31 -8.17 19.85
C PRO A 76 1.34 -8.40 18.68
N GLN A 77 0.18 -7.74 18.69
CA GLN A 77 -0.80 -7.88 17.61
C GLN A 77 -0.30 -7.21 16.32
N LYS A 78 0.30 -6.02 16.44
CA LYS A 78 0.91 -5.33 15.28
C LYS A 78 2.01 -6.16 14.63
N LEU A 79 2.86 -6.81 15.43
CA LEU A 79 3.91 -7.71 14.93
C LEU A 79 3.34 -8.98 14.29
N SER A 80 2.26 -9.54 14.84
CA SER A 80 1.56 -10.69 14.25
C SER A 80 0.97 -10.34 12.88
N LEU A 81 0.25 -9.21 12.79
CA LEU A 81 -0.26 -8.68 11.52
C LEU A 81 0.88 -8.47 10.52
N ALA A 82 1.98 -7.83 10.95
CA ALA A 82 3.10 -7.54 10.07
C ALA A 82 3.77 -8.81 9.53
N THR A 83 3.95 -9.82 10.38
CA THR A 83 4.50 -11.12 9.99
C THR A 83 3.62 -11.79 8.95
N ASN A 84 2.32 -11.87 9.22
CA ASN A 84 1.35 -12.54 8.34
C ASN A 84 1.23 -11.83 6.99
N CYS A 85 1.09 -10.51 7.00
CA CYS A 85 0.95 -9.73 5.77
C CYS A 85 2.24 -9.66 4.95
N LYS A 86 3.42 -9.64 5.60
CA LYS A 86 4.70 -9.76 4.89
C LYS A 86 4.83 -11.11 4.19
N ALA A 87 4.51 -12.21 4.87
CA ALA A 87 4.55 -13.55 4.28
C ALA A 87 3.60 -13.68 3.07
N ALA A 88 2.42 -13.07 3.17
CA ALA A 88 1.44 -13.01 2.08
C ALA A 88 1.98 -12.21 0.88
N ALA A 89 2.55 -11.03 1.13
CA ALA A 89 3.17 -10.21 0.09
C ALA A 89 4.35 -10.93 -0.58
N GLN A 90 5.18 -11.64 0.17
CA GLN A 90 6.28 -12.45 -0.37
C GLN A 90 5.78 -13.62 -1.22
N THR A 91 4.64 -14.22 -0.86
CA THR A 91 3.98 -15.24 -1.70
C THR A 91 3.51 -14.65 -3.02
N ALA A 92 2.95 -13.44 -3.01
CA ALA A 92 2.57 -12.73 -4.23
C ALA A 92 3.80 -12.39 -5.10
N GLN A 93 4.89 -11.90 -4.50
CA GLN A 93 6.15 -11.62 -5.20
C GLN A 93 6.76 -12.87 -5.85
N ALA A 94 6.72 -14.01 -5.16
CA ALA A 94 7.24 -15.26 -5.71
C ALA A 94 6.47 -15.71 -6.96
N ARG A 95 5.17 -15.38 -7.05
CA ARG A 95 4.33 -15.67 -8.22
C ARG A 95 4.44 -14.61 -9.31
N SER A 96 4.60 -13.35 -8.92
CA SER A 96 4.73 -12.20 -9.81
C SER A 96 5.82 -11.26 -9.29
N PRO A 97 7.09 -11.47 -9.68
CA PRO A 97 8.21 -10.64 -9.20
C PRO A 97 8.08 -9.16 -9.59
N ALA A 98 7.32 -8.87 -10.65
CA ALA A 98 7.02 -7.53 -11.13
C ALA A 98 5.72 -6.93 -10.53
N ASP A 99 5.19 -7.48 -9.42
CA ASP A 99 4.07 -6.87 -8.71
C ASP A 99 4.56 -5.75 -7.79
N ALA A 100 4.50 -4.51 -8.29
CA ALA A 100 4.91 -3.32 -7.55
C ALA A 100 4.15 -3.15 -6.22
N PHE A 101 2.89 -3.57 -6.14
CA PHE A 101 2.08 -3.43 -4.94
C PHE A 101 2.50 -4.43 -3.87
N ALA A 102 2.82 -5.67 -4.26
CA ALA A 102 3.38 -6.67 -3.35
C ALA A 102 4.73 -6.24 -2.75
N HIS A 103 5.57 -5.55 -3.53
CA HIS A 103 6.79 -4.91 -3.02
C HIS A 103 6.49 -3.83 -2.00
N LEU A 104 5.56 -2.91 -2.28
CA LEU A 104 5.16 -1.89 -1.31
C LEU A 104 4.63 -2.52 0.01
N VAL A 105 3.79 -3.53 -0.07
CA VAL A 105 3.24 -4.19 1.12
C VAL A 105 4.37 -4.85 1.92
N SER A 106 5.32 -5.50 1.25
CA SER A 106 6.52 -6.03 1.89
C SER A 106 7.37 -4.94 2.54
N ALA A 107 7.49 -3.77 1.91
CA ALA A 107 8.21 -2.63 2.48
C ALA A 107 7.59 -2.16 3.81
N LYS A 108 6.27 -1.91 3.80
CA LYS A 108 5.53 -1.47 4.98
C LYS A 108 5.75 -2.41 6.17
N PHE A 109 5.56 -3.71 5.95
CA PHE A 109 5.67 -4.67 7.04
C PHE A 109 7.11 -5.04 7.40
N ALA A 110 8.07 -4.89 6.49
CA ALA A 110 9.49 -4.93 6.87
C ALA A 110 9.83 -3.78 7.85
N PHE A 111 9.35 -2.56 7.59
CA PHE A 111 9.55 -1.46 8.53
C PHE A 111 8.85 -1.69 9.87
N ASP A 112 7.62 -2.20 9.88
CA ASP A 112 6.91 -2.51 11.13
C ASP A 112 7.61 -3.61 11.96
N LEU A 113 8.34 -4.51 11.30
CA LEU A 113 9.16 -5.55 11.93
C LEU A 113 10.57 -5.06 12.29
N ASN A 114 10.84 -3.75 12.21
CA ASN A 114 12.14 -3.15 12.47
C ASN A 114 13.26 -3.70 11.56
N LEU A 115 12.95 -3.92 10.28
CA LEU A 115 13.87 -4.36 9.23
C LEU A 115 14.06 -3.26 8.17
N PRO A 116 14.71 -2.13 8.50
CA PRO A 116 14.75 -0.94 7.64
C PRO A 116 15.47 -1.20 6.31
N GLU A 117 16.52 -2.01 6.27
CA GLU A 117 17.23 -2.33 5.02
C GLU A 117 16.33 -3.06 4.01
N SER A 118 15.57 -4.05 4.49
CA SER A 118 14.56 -4.75 3.68
C SER A 118 13.43 -3.80 3.26
N GLY A 119 12.97 -2.95 4.18
CA GLY A 119 11.94 -1.95 3.92
C GLY A 119 12.32 -1.00 2.79
N ASN A 120 13.52 -0.42 2.87
CA ASN A 120 14.09 0.46 1.85
C ASN A 120 14.22 -0.22 0.49
N THR A 121 14.74 -1.45 0.47
CA THR A 121 14.90 -2.21 -0.77
C THR A 121 13.56 -2.48 -1.45
N TYR A 122 12.56 -2.96 -0.70
CA TYR A 122 11.23 -3.21 -1.26
C TYR A 122 10.53 -1.93 -1.71
N LEU A 123 10.70 -0.82 -1.00
CA LEU A 123 10.11 0.46 -1.37
C LEU A 123 10.70 0.98 -2.69
N ALA A 124 12.03 0.95 -2.83
CA ALA A 124 12.72 1.34 -4.06
C ALA A 124 12.32 0.44 -5.25
N VAL A 125 12.21 -0.88 -5.05
CA VAL A 125 11.77 -1.81 -6.09
C VAL A 125 10.31 -1.57 -6.50
N SER A 126 9.42 -1.29 -5.54
CA SER A 126 8.03 -0.92 -5.83
C SER A 126 7.94 0.30 -6.74
N HIS A 127 8.74 1.33 -6.47
CA HIS A 127 8.80 2.51 -7.31
C HIS A 127 9.40 2.19 -8.68
N LEU A 128 10.52 1.48 -8.76
CA LEU A 128 11.18 1.11 -10.02
C LEU A 128 10.25 0.38 -11.00
N ILE A 129 9.39 -0.51 -10.50
CA ILE A 129 8.46 -1.28 -11.34
C ILE A 129 7.31 -0.40 -11.85
N ALA A 130 6.82 0.54 -11.05
CA ALA A 130 5.63 1.34 -11.34
C ALA A 130 5.79 2.81 -10.87
N PRO A 131 6.68 3.59 -11.51
CA PRO A 131 7.03 4.93 -11.03
C PRO A 131 5.92 5.95 -11.25
N TYR A 132 5.08 5.77 -12.29
CA TYR A 132 4.06 6.75 -12.69
C TYR A 132 2.62 6.40 -12.27
N GLU A 133 2.44 5.35 -11.46
CA GLU A 133 1.12 4.94 -10.97
C GLU A 133 0.71 5.78 -9.74
N VAL A 134 -0.06 6.85 -9.96
CA VAL A 134 -0.47 7.81 -8.91
C VAL A 134 -1.10 7.13 -7.69
N TRP A 135 -1.98 6.16 -7.91
CA TRP A 135 -2.64 5.44 -6.81
C TRP A 135 -1.64 4.66 -5.96
N LEU A 136 -0.54 4.19 -6.54
CA LEU A 136 0.51 3.46 -5.85
C LEU A 136 1.52 4.41 -5.19
N ALA A 137 1.87 5.50 -5.87
CA ALA A 137 2.68 6.58 -5.31
C ALA A 137 2.07 7.13 -4.02
N ARG A 138 0.73 7.29 -3.96
CA ARG A 138 0.02 7.67 -2.73
C ARG A 138 0.31 6.70 -1.58
N TRP A 139 0.17 5.40 -1.81
CA TRP A 139 0.45 4.42 -0.75
C TRP A 139 1.95 4.34 -0.41
N ARG A 140 2.85 4.47 -1.39
CA ARG A 140 4.29 4.54 -1.14
C ARG A 140 4.62 5.74 -0.24
N TRP A 141 4.06 6.91 -0.52
CA TRP A 141 4.19 8.09 0.33
C TRP A 141 3.63 7.84 1.73
N GLU A 142 2.44 7.28 1.89
CA GLU A 142 1.87 6.96 3.22
C GLU A 142 2.74 5.97 4.04
N VAL A 143 3.44 5.05 3.38
CA VAL A 143 4.37 4.12 4.02
C VAL A 143 5.69 4.80 4.38
N ALA A 144 6.21 5.65 3.49
CA ALA A 144 7.52 6.27 3.57
C ALA A 144 7.56 7.51 4.46
N GLU A 145 6.54 8.37 4.41
CA GLU A 145 6.49 9.66 5.11
C GLU A 145 6.79 9.56 6.61
N PRO A 146 6.15 8.65 7.39
CA PRO A 146 6.43 8.53 8.83
C PRO A 146 7.83 7.97 9.13
N ARG A 147 8.57 7.56 8.10
CA ARG A 147 9.86 6.85 8.17
C ARG A 147 10.93 7.58 7.37
N PHE A 148 10.69 8.82 6.96
CA PHE A 148 11.58 9.58 6.08
C PHE A 148 13.04 9.58 6.57
N ASP A 149 13.25 9.74 7.88
CA ASP A 149 14.59 9.84 8.48
C ASP A 149 15.40 8.54 8.41
N ILE A 150 14.74 7.38 8.27
CA ILE A 150 15.37 6.07 8.14
C ILE A 150 15.43 5.57 6.69
N LEU A 151 15.03 6.40 5.73
CA LEU A 151 15.13 6.05 4.31
C LEU A 151 16.58 6.13 3.83
N ASP A 152 17.01 5.08 3.11
CA ASP A 152 18.26 5.09 2.37
C ASP A 152 18.15 6.00 1.13
N GLU A 153 19.26 6.25 0.44
CA GLU A 153 19.29 7.14 -0.72
C GLU A 153 18.30 6.72 -1.83
N ARG A 154 18.21 5.42 -2.12
CA ARG A 154 17.34 4.89 -3.19
C ARG A 154 15.88 5.09 -2.86
N ALA A 155 15.48 4.73 -1.64
CA ALA A 155 14.12 4.90 -1.16
C ALA A 155 13.73 6.37 -1.01
N ARG A 156 14.69 7.23 -0.65
CA ARG A 156 14.49 8.68 -0.54
C ARG A 156 14.28 9.33 -1.91
N ASN A 157 15.03 8.92 -2.93
CA ASN A 157 14.81 9.38 -4.30
C ASN A 157 13.41 8.96 -4.79
N ALA A 158 13.05 7.69 -4.60
CA ALA A 158 11.71 7.18 -4.93
C ALA A 158 10.59 7.96 -4.21
N TYR A 159 10.80 8.30 -2.93
CA TYR A 159 9.85 9.12 -2.16
C TYR A 159 9.67 10.51 -2.79
N TRP A 160 10.75 11.16 -3.24
CA TRP A 160 10.64 12.47 -3.86
C TRP A 160 10.02 12.46 -5.26
N ASP A 161 10.28 11.41 -6.03
CA ASP A 161 9.60 11.19 -7.31
C ASP A 161 8.09 10.97 -7.10
N ASP A 162 7.72 10.19 -6.07
CA ASP A 162 6.31 9.98 -5.70
C ASP A 162 5.64 11.28 -5.22
N VAL A 163 6.30 12.06 -4.37
CA VAL A 163 5.81 13.37 -3.91
C VAL A 163 5.60 14.32 -5.09
N THR A 164 6.53 14.32 -6.05
CA THR A 164 6.44 15.14 -7.25
C THR A 164 5.23 14.75 -8.10
N LEU A 165 5.09 13.45 -8.39
CA LEU A 165 3.96 12.91 -9.12
C LEU A 165 2.61 13.21 -8.43
N LEU A 166 2.57 13.07 -7.10
CA LEU A 166 1.37 13.33 -6.31
C LEU A 166 0.99 14.81 -6.37
N ALA A 167 1.94 15.72 -6.20
CA ALA A 167 1.69 17.16 -6.22
C ALA A 167 1.19 17.67 -7.60
N GLN A 168 1.57 16.98 -8.68
CA GLN A 168 1.08 17.26 -10.04
C GLN A 168 -0.29 16.61 -10.34
N SER A 169 -0.74 15.67 -9.50
CA SER A 169 -2.03 14.98 -9.67
C SER A 169 -3.13 15.64 -8.84
N TYR A 170 -4.37 15.66 -9.33
CA TYR A 170 -5.51 16.23 -8.60
C TYR A 170 -5.70 15.58 -7.21
N ILE A 171 -5.77 14.24 -7.18
CA ILE A 171 -6.01 13.49 -5.93
C ILE A 171 -4.81 13.57 -4.98
N GLY A 172 -3.59 13.46 -5.50
CA GLY A 172 -2.38 13.52 -4.67
C GLY A 172 -2.14 14.92 -4.10
N ALA A 173 -2.37 15.98 -4.87
CA ALA A 173 -2.19 17.36 -4.43
C ALA A 173 -3.08 17.69 -3.24
N GLU A 174 -4.32 17.17 -3.20
CA GLU A 174 -5.24 17.35 -2.08
C GLU A 174 -4.71 16.71 -0.78
N ASP A 175 -4.20 15.47 -0.84
CA ASP A 175 -3.62 14.77 0.31
C ASP A 175 -2.34 15.47 0.81
N LEU A 176 -1.44 15.85 -0.10
CA LEU A 176 -0.21 16.56 0.23
C LEU A 176 -0.49 17.95 0.80
N ALA A 177 -1.46 18.68 0.27
CA ALA A 177 -1.85 20.00 0.76
C ALA A 177 -2.35 19.96 2.21
N ARG A 178 -3.19 18.97 2.56
CA ARG A 178 -3.61 18.76 3.96
C ARG A 178 -2.42 18.54 4.88
N ARG A 179 -1.43 17.76 4.46
CA ARG A 179 -0.21 17.52 5.25
C ARG A 179 0.65 18.78 5.34
N TYR A 180 0.84 19.48 4.23
CA TYR A 180 1.57 20.75 4.14
C TYR A 180 1.04 21.80 5.14
N VAL A 181 -0.27 21.88 5.30
CA VAL A 181 -0.91 22.80 6.26
C VAL A 181 -0.70 22.37 7.71
N SER A 182 -0.64 21.06 7.99
CA SER A 182 -0.64 20.51 9.35
C SER A 182 0.73 20.15 9.92
N ASP A 183 1.77 20.07 9.08
CA ASP A 183 3.10 19.59 9.46
C ASP A 183 4.19 20.52 8.92
N GLU A 184 4.79 21.31 9.82
CA GLU A 184 5.81 22.30 9.46
C GLU A 184 7.09 21.69 8.90
N VAL A 185 7.45 20.49 9.36
CA VAL A 185 8.65 19.78 8.93
C VAL A 185 8.44 19.26 7.51
N PHE A 186 7.27 18.68 7.25
CA PHE A 186 6.88 18.26 5.89
C PHE A 186 6.79 19.46 4.94
N ARG A 187 6.21 20.59 5.38
CA ARG A 187 6.16 21.83 4.60
C ARG A 187 7.55 22.30 4.18
N ALA A 188 8.48 22.45 5.13
CA ALA A 188 9.84 22.88 4.83
C ALA A 188 10.56 21.92 3.87
N ARG A 189 10.28 20.63 3.97
CA ARG A 189 10.75 19.60 3.04
C ARG A 189 10.18 19.80 1.62
N LEU A 190 8.88 20.02 1.50
CA LEU A 190 8.20 20.18 0.22
C LEU A 190 8.53 21.50 -0.49
N ASP A 191 8.77 22.58 0.25
CA ASP A 191 9.17 23.88 -0.30
C ASP A 191 10.44 23.79 -1.18
N ASN A 192 11.39 22.95 -0.77
CA ASN A 192 12.62 22.70 -1.54
C ASN A 192 12.37 22.00 -2.88
N ILE A 193 11.21 21.40 -3.08
CA ILE A 193 10.83 20.73 -4.33
C ILE A 193 9.92 21.60 -5.17
N LEU A 194 8.96 22.28 -4.53
CA LEU A 194 8.02 23.16 -5.24
C LEU A 194 8.75 24.26 -6.02
N VAL A 195 9.91 24.73 -5.54
CA VAL A 195 10.74 25.71 -6.27
C VAL A 195 11.18 25.22 -7.67
N HIS A 196 11.20 23.91 -7.89
CA HIS A 196 11.56 23.30 -9.17
C HIS A 196 10.36 23.03 -10.09
N PHE A 197 9.14 23.22 -9.59
CA PHE A 197 7.92 23.07 -10.39
C PHE A 197 7.75 24.27 -11.31
N ASN A 198 7.10 24.07 -12.45
CA ASN A 198 6.66 25.18 -13.29
C ASN A 198 5.53 25.97 -12.61
N GLU A 199 5.25 27.18 -13.11
CA GLU A 199 4.23 28.06 -12.52
C GLU A 199 2.83 27.44 -12.48
N HIS A 200 2.48 26.62 -13.47
CA HIS A 200 1.18 25.95 -13.54
C HIS A 200 1.02 24.92 -12.42
N ASP A 201 2.00 24.05 -12.24
CA ASP A 201 1.99 22.99 -11.21
C ASP A 201 2.03 23.60 -9.80
N GLN A 202 2.82 24.68 -9.60
CA GLN A 202 2.82 25.42 -8.34
C GLN A 202 1.45 26.04 -8.04
N ALA A 203 0.84 26.71 -9.03
CA ALA A 203 -0.47 27.34 -8.86
C ALA A 203 -1.57 26.31 -8.56
N GLN A 204 -1.52 25.14 -9.22
CA GLN A 204 -2.41 24.03 -8.93
C GLN A 204 -2.24 23.52 -7.50
N PHE A 205 -1.00 23.27 -7.06
CA PHE A 205 -0.75 22.82 -5.68
C PHE A 205 -1.23 23.85 -4.64
N PHE A 206 -0.92 25.13 -4.83
CA PHE A 206 -1.35 26.19 -3.91
C PHE A 206 -2.87 26.44 -3.92
N HIS A 207 -3.58 26.07 -4.98
CA HIS A 207 -5.04 26.03 -4.96
C HIS A 207 -5.55 25.02 -3.91
N PHE A 208 -4.99 23.81 -3.85
CA PHE A 208 -5.34 22.83 -2.83
C PHE A 208 -4.89 23.25 -1.42
N VAL A 209 -3.75 23.93 -1.28
CA VAL A 209 -3.33 24.49 0.01
C VAL A 209 -4.35 25.51 0.53
N ARG A 210 -4.88 26.39 -0.34
CA ARG A 210 -5.96 27.32 0.03
C ARG A 210 -7.23 26.59 0.46
N ILE A 211 -7.64 25.55 -0.27
CA ILE A 211 -8.78 24.71 0.11
C ILE A 211 -8.53 24.07 1.49
N ALA A 212 -7.35 23.51 1.73
CA ALA A 212 -6.99 22.86 2.99
C ALA A 212 -6.97 23.85 4.18
N HIS A 213 -6.70 25.13 3.95
CA HIS A 213 -6.83 26.20 4.94
C HIS A 213 -8.28 26.68 5.16
N GLY A 214 -9.26 26.15 4.41
CA GLY A 214 -10.65 26.63 4.44
C GLY A 214 -10.88 27.92 3.67
N LEU A 215 -9.96 28.30 2.78
CA LEU A 215 -9.97 29.56 2.01
C LEU A 215 -10.34 29.35 0.52
N GLY A 216 -10.88 28.18 0.16
CA GLY A 216 -11.04 27.74 -1.24
C GLY A 216 -12.47 27.67 -1.76
N ASN A 217 -13.44 28.34 -1.13
CA ASN A 217 -14.86 28.31 -1.53
C ASN A 217 -15.29 29.47 -2.46
N ASP A 218 -14.34 30.24 -3.00
CA ASP A 218 -14.59 31.36 -3.93
C ASP A 218 -14.14 31.02 -5.36
#